data_AF-A0A3A9GQW8-F1
#
_entry.id   AF-A0A3A9GQW8-F1
#
_cell.length_a   1.000
_cell.length_b   1.000
_cell.length_c   1.000
_cell.angle_alpha   90.00
_cell.angle_beta   90.00
_cell.angle_gamma   90.00
#
_symmetry.space_group_name_H-M   'P 1'
#
loop_
_entity.id
_entity.type
_entity.pdbx_description
1 polymer ?
#
loop_
_entity_poly.entity_id
_entity_poly.type
_entity_poly.pdbx_seq_one_letter_code
_entity_poly.pdbx_strand_id
1 'polypeptide(L)'
;MSALATAPGVVRKSTRIFVTQEDVSILLGCGKSKAYDIVRDVNEQAKKKGNHPFPAGKANKYLFSDIFDIPMDEVDKVINGE
;
A
#
# COMPACT_ATOMS: atom_id res chain seq x y z
N MET A 1 27.57 -4.06 5.71
CA MET A 1 26.47 -4.44 4.80
C MET A 1 25.51 -3.30 4.46
N SER A 2 25.77 -2.03 4.83
CA SER A 2 24.79 -0.94 4.62
C SER A 2 24.96 -0.13 3.32
N ALA A 3 26.13 -0.14 2.69
CA ALA A 3 26.41 0.71 1.51
C ALA A 3 25.58 0.36 0.27
N LEU A 4 25.16 -0.91 0.13
CA LEU A 4 24.34 -1.37 -0.99
C LEU A 4 22.87 -0.96 -0.86
N ALA A 5 22.35 -0.74 0.35
CA ALA A 5 20.95 -0.34 0.55
C ALA A 5 20.67 1.12 0.16
N THR A 6 21.71 1.93 -0.02
CA THR A 6 21.62 3.36 -0.33
C THR A 6 22.25 3.71 -1.68
N ALA A 7 22.61 2.72 -2.49
CA ALA A 7 23.19 2.97 -3.80
C ALA A 7 22.16 3.61 -4.76
N PRO A 8 22.59 4.51 -5.67
CA PRO A 8 21.71 5.07 -6.69
C PRO A 8 21.14 3.93 -7.55
N GLY A 9 19.81 3.80 -7.60
CA GLY A 9 19.10 2.74 -8.32
C GLY A 9 18.55 1.61 -7.44
N VAL A 10 18.81 1.62 -6.12
CA VAL A 10 18.19 0.65 -5.20
C VAL A 10 16.86 1.20 -4.70
N VAL A 11 15.77 0.53 -5.10
CA VAL A 11 14.42 0.82 -4.59
C VAL A 11 14.40 0.52 -3.10
N ARG A 12 14.18 1.55 -2.27
CA ARG A 12 14.08 1.39 -0.82
C ARG A 12 12.78 0.68 -0.50
N LYS A 13 12.86 -0.55 0.04
CA LYS A 13 11.68 -1.22 0.58
C LYS A 13 11.07 -0.38 1.69
N SER A 14 9.78 -0.07 1.57
CA SER A 14 9.10 0.70 2.60
C SER A 14 8.97 -0.13 3.88
N THR A 15 9.33 0.45 5.02
CA THR A 15 9.21 -0.18 6.34
C THR A 15 7.76 -0.31 6.81
N ARG A 16 6.83 0.45 6.21
CA ARG A 16 5.40 0.37 6.53
C ARG A 16 4.77 -0.82 5.80
N ILE A 17 3.94 -1.58 6.52
CA ILE A 17 3.20 -2.76 6.01
C ILE A 17 1.76 -2.44 5.57
N PHE A 18 1.40 -1.16 5.56
CA PHE A 18 0.06 -0.69 5.22
C PHE A 18 0.11 0.49 4.26
N VAL A 19 -0.94 0.60 3.44
CA VAL A 19 -1.28 1.79 2.65
C VAL A 19 -2.38 2.56 3.37
N THR A 20 -2.31 3.88 3.27
CA THR A 20 -3.35 4.81 3.72
C THR A 20 -4.26 5.20 2.56
N GLN A 21 -5.37 5.87 2.87
CA GLN A 21 -6.26 6.42 1.84
C GLN A 21 -5.58 7.47 0.97
N GLU A 22 -4.61 8.19 1.52
CA GLU A 22 -3.81 9.16 0.78
C GLU A 22 -2.92 8.45 -0.25
N ASP A 23 -2.22 7.38 0.18
CA ASP A 23 -1.41 6.55 -0.72
C ASP A 23 -2.26 5.93 -1.83
N VAL A 24 -3.44 5.41 -1.49
CA VAL A 24 -4.40 4.82 -2.45
C VAL A 24 -4.94 5.86 -3.42
N SER A 25 -5.20 7.08 -2.94
CA SER A 25 -5.64 8.20 -3.79
C SER A 25 -4.58 8.56 -4.82
N ILE A 26 -3.29 8.53 -4.43
CA ILE A 26 -2.16 8.78 -5.33
C ILE A 26 -1.98 7.61 -6.32
N LEU A 27 -1.95 6.37 -5.82
CA LEU A 27 -1.72 5.17 -6.64
C LEU A 27 -2.80 4.96 -7.71
N LEU A 28 -4.06 5.27 -7.39
CA LEU A 28 -5.20 5.04 -8.29
C LEU A 28 -5.76 6.33 -8.91
N GLY A 29 -5.15 7.49 -8.62
CA GLY A 29 -5.60 8.80 -9.10
C GLY A 29 -7.05 9.13 -8.75
N CYS A 30 -7.55 8.62 -7.63
CA CYS A 30 -8.96 8.74 -7.25
C CYS A 30 -9.20 9.74 -6.12
N GLY A 31 -10.42 10.28 -6.03
CA GLY A 31 -10.80 11.20 -4.96
C GLY A 31 -10.82 10.54 -3.57
N LYS A 32 -10.74 11.36 -2.51
CA LYS A 32 -10.66 10.89 -1.11
C LYS A 32 -11.78 9.92 -0.71
N SER A 33 -13.01 10.17 -1.12
CA SER A 33 -14.16 9.28 -0.83
C SER A 33 -13.97 7.89 -1.44
N LYS A 34 -13.55 7.83 -2.71
CA LYS A 34 -13.31 6.57 -3.42
C LYS A 34 -12.12 5.81 -2.84
N ALA A 35 -11.06 6.53 -2.45
CA ALA A 35 -9.91 5.92 -1.78
C ALA A 35 -10.32 5.32 -0.41
N TYR A 36 -11.22 5.98 0.32
CA TYR A 36 -11.79 5.46 1.56
C TYR A 36 -12.54 4.14 1.33
N ASP A 37 -13.41 4.11 0.33
CA ASP A 37 -14.18 2.91 -0.02
C ASP A 37 -13.26 1.75 -0.42
N ILE A 38 -12.23 2.01 -1.23
CA ILE A 38 -11.24 1.00 -1.63
C ILE A 38 -10.52 0.41 -0.42
N VAL A 39 -10.08 1.24 0.52
CA VAL A 39 -9.44 0.77 1.76
C VAL A 39 -10.40 -0.09 2.59
N ARG A 40 -11.70 0.28 2.64
CA ARG A 40 -12.72 -0.54 3.31
C ARG A 40 -12.90 -1.89 2.62
N ASP A 41 -13.01 -1.90 1.30
CA ASP A 41 -13.22 -3.11 0.50
C ASP A 41 -12.03 -4.09 0.64
N VAL A 42 -10.80 -3.58 0.64
CA VAL A 42 -9.60 -4.40 0.87
C VAL A 42 -9.61 -5.02 2.25
N ASN A 43 -10.01 -4.28 3.29
CA ASN A 43 -10.13 -4.83 4.64
C ASN A 43 -11.26 -5.86 4.76
N GLU A 44 -12.37 -5.70 4.04
CA GLU A 44 -13.43 -6.71 3.97
C GLU A 44 -12.96 -7.99 3.28
N GLN A 45 -12.20 -7.86 2.19
CA GLN A 45 -11.56 -8.99 1.54
C GLN A 45 -10.55 -9.69 2.47
N ALA A 46 -9.80 -8.92 3.26
CA ALA A 46 -8.89 -9.47 4.28
C ALA A 46 -9.66 -10.33 5.29
N LYS A 47 -10.78 -9.82 5.81
CA LYS A 47 -11.67 -10.58 6.72
C LYS A 47 -12.19 -11.87 6.08
N LYS A 48 -12.63 -11.81 4.82
CA LYS A 48 -13.11 -12.99 4.07
C LYS A 48 -12.02 -14.05 3.90
N LYS A 49 -10.77 -13.64 3.70
CA LYS A 49 -9.59 -14.53 3.63
C LYS A 49 -9.14 -15.04 5.01
N GLY A 50 -9.79 -14.67 6.11
CA GLY A 50 -9.42 -15.05 7.48
C GLY A 50 -8.25 -14.25 8.07
N ASN A 51 -7.82 -13.16 7.40
CA ASN A 51 -6.75 -12.29 7.88
C ASN A 51 -7.28 -11.22 8.84
N HIS A 52 -6.40 -10.74 9.72
CA HIS A 52 -6.74 -9.62 10.60
C HIS A 52 -6.81 -8.30 9.79
N PRO A 53 -7.96 -7.61 9.77
CA PRO A 53 -8.08 -6.33 9.08
C PRO A 53 -7.26 -5.25 9.79
N PHE A 54 -6.80 -4.25 9.04
CA PHE A 54 -6.15 -3.08 9.63
C PHE A 54 -7.19 -2.11 10.20
N PRO A 55 -6.78 -1.19 11.10
CA PRO A 55 -7.65 -0.11 11.59
C PRO A 55 -8.23 0.73 10.45
N ALA A 56 -9.35 1.41 10.73
CA ALA A 56 -10.00 2.29 9.76
C ALA A 56 -9.01 3.30 9.16
N GLY A 57 -9.05 3.46 7.83
CA GLY A 57 -8.13 4.33 7.10
C GLY A 57 -6.84 3.68 6.63
N LYS A 58 -6.57 2.42 7.02
CA LYS A 58 -5.38 1.67 6.61
C LYS A 58 -5.77 0.33 6.02
N ALA A 59 -5.05 -0.10 5.00
CA ALA A 59 -5.17 -1.44 4.42
C ALA A 59 -3.80 -2.11 4.32
N ASN A 60 -3.77 -3.44 4.36
CA ASN A 60 -2.52 -4.19 4.17
C ASN A 60 -1.98 -3.94 2.75
N LYS A 61 -0.72 -3.48 2.64
CA LYS A 61 -0.13 -3.12 1.33
C LYS A 61 0.07 -4.33 0.41
N TYR A 62 0.34 -5.52 0.97
CA TYR A 62 0.51 -6.76 0.23
C TYR A 62 -0.80 -7.23 -0.37
N LEU A 63 -1.87 -7.17 0.42
CA LEU A 63 -3.19 -7.52 -0.08
C LEU A 63 -3.68 -6.49 -1.11
N PHE A 64 -3.40 -5.20 -0.90
CA PHE A 64 -3.71 -4.15 -1.86
C PHE A 64 -3.00 -4.39 -3.21
N SER A 65 -1.69 -4.61 -3.18
CA SER A 65 -0.87 -4.91 -4.37
C SER A 65 -1.39 -6.13 -5.12
N ASP A 66 -1.74 -7.21 -4.42
CA ASP A 66 -2.34 -8.43 -4.99
C ASP A 66 -3.71 -8.18 -5.64
N ILE A 67 -4.59 -7.41 -4.99
CA ILE A 67 -5.95 -7.13 -5.50
C ILE A 67 -5.93 -6.25 -6.75
N PHE A 68 -5.06 -5.24 -6.78
CA PHE A 68 -5.02 -4.24 -7.84
C PHE A 68 -3.95 -4.53 -8.91
N ASP A 69 -3.22 -5.65 -8.77
CA ASP A 69 -2.11 -6.05 -9.65
C ASP A 69 -1.08 -4.93 -9.83
N ILE A 70 -0.81 -4.18 -8.75
CA ILE A 70 0.17 -3.10 -8.73
C ILE A 70 1.49 -3.64 -8.17
N PRO A 71 2.62 -3.50 -8.89
CA PRO A 71 3.91 -3.93 -8.39
C PRO A 71 4.23 -3.31 -7.03
N MET A 72 4.75 -4.11 -6.10
CA MET A 72 5.09 -3.63 -4.75
C MET A 72 6.11 -2.47 -4.79
N ASP A 73 6.98 -2.43 -5.79
CA ASP A 73 7.94 -1.34 -5.97
C ASP A 73 7.25 0.01 -6.21
N GLU A 74 6.14 0.03 -6.95
CA GLU A 74 5.34 1.25 -7.17
C GLU A 74 4.58 1.66 -5.90
N VAL A 75 4.06 0.67 -5.16
CA VAL A 75 3.42 0.91 -3.87
C VAL A 75 4.44 1.50 -2.87
N ASP A 76 5.64 0.94 -2.82
CA ASP A 76 6.69 1.40 -1.92
C ASP A 76 7.22 2.80 -2.29
N LYS A 77 7.33 3.15 -3.59
CA LYS A 77 7.65 4.52 -4.04
C LYS A 77 6.66 5.54 -3.48
N VAL A 78 5.36 5.29 -3.65
CA VAL A 78 4.32 6.20 -3.14
C VAL A 78 4.36 6.31 -1.62
N ILE A 79 4.51 5.19 -0.90
CA ILE A 79 4.60 5.23 0.57
C ILE A 79 5.84 6.00 1.03
N ASN A 80 6.96 5.90 0.30
CA ASN A 80 8.21 6.59 0.61
C ASN A 80 8.18 8.08 0.18
N GLY A 81 7.23 8.48 -0.67
CA GLY A 81 7.13 9.84 -1.21
C GLY A 81 8.19 10.14 -2.27
N GLU A 82 8.61 9.12 -3.03
CA GLU A 82 9.57 9.22 -4.14
C GLU A 82 8.91 9.56 -5.47
#